data_AF-A0A9D8I1L7-F1
#
_entry.id   AF-A0A9D8I1L7-F1
#
_cell.length_a   1.000
_cell.length_b   1.000
_cell.length_c   1.000
_cell.angle_alpha   90.00
_cell.angle_beta   90.00
_cell.angle_gamma   90.00
#
_symmetry.space_group_name_H-M   'P 1'
#
loop_
_entity.id
_entity.type
_entity.pdbx_description
1 polymer ?
#
loop_
_entity_poly.entity_id
_entity_poly.type
_entity_poly.pdbx_seq_one_letter_code
_entity_poly.pdbx_strand_id
1 'polypeptide(L)'
;MARQTARRLTAYGFVAFVVRQFSRVAILRRTPVLLALGISIVMGTGCSDVQRAVVAPPVIEGASYSGNHTCADCHTNITRMFAASEHGKYHKHDLKWAGVTGCESCHGAGSKHVAAGGGRGKFIHNPGKDPATCF
;
A
#
# COMPACT_ATOMS: atom_id res chain seq x y z
N MET A 1 47.76 -49.43 42.40
CA MET A 1 46.61 -48.50 42.49
C MET A 1 46.43 -47.59 41.25
N ALA A 2 46.88 -47.98 40.05
CA ALA A 2 46.80 -47.11 38.85
C ALA A 2 45.70 -47.50 37.83
N ARG A 3 44.96 -48.60 38.05
CA ARG A 3 43.95 -49.11 37.09
C ARG A 3 42.52 -48.59 37.31
N GLN A 4 42.22 -47.93 38.42
CA GLN A 4 40.87 -47.42 38.72
C GLN A 4 40.59 -46.01 38.17
N THR A 5 41.64 -45.23 37.89
CA THR A 5 41.53 -43.83 37.42
C THR A 5 41.17 -43.71 35.94
N ALA A 6 41.62 -44.65 35.09
CA ALA A 6 41.34 -44.63 33.65
C ALA A 6 39.88 -44.95 33.27
N ARG A 7 39.15 -45.70 34.12
CA ARG A 7 37.75 -46.08 33.87
C ARG A 7 36.73 -44.96 34.15
N ARG A 8 37.11 -43.92 34.90
CA ARG A 8 36.19 -42.82 35.28
C ARG A 8 36.09 -41.72 34.20
N LEU A 9 37.11 -41.54 33.37
CA LEU A 9 37.12 -40.53 32.31
C LEU A 9 36.26 -40.90 31.08
N THR A 10 36.07 -42.19 30.80
CA THR A 10 35.24 -42.65 29.69
C THR A 10 33.73 -42.55 29.97
N ALA A 11 33.32 -42.71 31.23
CA ALA A 11 31.92 -42.63 31.63
C ALA A 11 31.34 -41.20 31.53
N TYR A 12 32.12 -40.18 31.93
CA TYR A 12 31.70 -38.77 31.81
C TYR A 12 31.60 -38.31 30.35
N GLY A 13 32.52 -38.74 29.48
CA GLY A 13 32.47 -38.44 28.05
C GLY A 13 31.25 -39.02 27.33
N PHE A 14 30.84 -40.24 27.70
CA PHE A 14 29.67 -40.90 27.12
C PHE A 14 28.35 -40.23 27.53
N VAL A 15 28.19 -39.89 28.82
CA VAL A 15 26.98 -39.19 29.30
C VAL A 15 26.85 -37.80 28.66
N ALA A 16 27.95 -37.04 28.56
CA ALA A 16 27.94 -35.72 27.91
C ALA A 16 27.65 -35.81 26.40
N PHE A 17 28.18 -36.83 25.71
CA PHE A 17 27.90 -37.08 24.29
C PHE A 17 26.43 -37.44 24.07
N VAL A 18 25.87 -38.31 24.90
CA VAL A 18 24.48 -38.77 24.82
C VAL A 18 23.49 -37.62 25.12
N VAL A 19 23.72 -36.82 26.17
CA VAL A 19 22.88 -35.64 26.46
C VAL A 19 22.96 -34.60 25.34
N ARG A 20 24.15 -34.35 24.77
CA ARG A 20 24.35 -33.41 23.65
C ARG A 20 23.76 -33.92 22.33
N GLN A 21 23.74 -35.25 22.11
CA GLN A 21 23.09 -35.90 20.98
C GLN A 21 21.56 -35.80 21.10
N PHE A 22 20.98 -36.06 22.27
CA PHE A 22 19.54 -35.92 22.53
C PHE A 22 19.05 -34.47 22.40
N SER A 23 19.83 -33.49 22.89
CA SER A 23 19.51 -32.07 22.77
C SER A 23 19.53 -31.57 21.31
N ARG A 24 20.46 -32.06 20.48
CA ARG A 24 20.53 -31.73 19.05
C ARG A 24 19.38 -32.34 18.24
N VAL A 25 18.98 -33.57 18.56
CA VAL A 25 17.83 -34.25 17.93
C VAL A 25 16.50 -33.61 18.31
N ALA A 26 16.36 -33.15 19.56
CA ALA A 26 15.15 -32.44 20.01
C ALA A 26 14.98 -31.07 19.35
N ILE A 27 16.08 -30.34 19.10
CA ILE A 27 16.07 -29.06 18.38
C ILE A 27 15.70 -29.27 16.90
N LEU A 28 16.29 -30.28 16.25
CA LEU A 28 16.04 -30.59 14.83
C LEU A 28 14.62 -31.15 14.57
N ARG A 29 13.97 -31.72 15.58
CA ARG A 29 12.56 -32.18 15.49
C ARG A 29 11.54 -31.06 15.68
N ARG A 30 11.92 -29.95 16.32
CA ARG A 30 11.01 -28.81 16.59
C ARG A 30 11.08 -27.71 15.53
N THR A 31 12.16 -27.65 14.75
CA THR A 31 12.32 -26.70 13.64
C THR A 31 11.24 -26.77 12.55
N PRO A 32 10.80 -27.94 12.04
CA PRO A 32 9.74 -27.95 11.01
C PRO A 32 8.38 -27.49 11.55
N VAL A 33 8.09 -27.74 12.84
CA VAL A 33 6.85 -27.30 13.48
C VAL A 33 6.83 -25.78 13.66
N LEU A 34 7.95 -25.19 14.09
CA LEU A 34 8.06 -23.74 14.26
C LEU A 34 8.03 -23.00 12.92
N LEU A 35 8.64 -23.57 11.86
CA LEU A 35 8.57 -23.02 10.51
C LEU A 35 7.15 -23.10 9.94
N ALA A 36 6.46 -24.24 10.12
CA ALA A 36 5.07 -24.40 9.68
C ALA A 36 4.12 -23.43 10.39
N LEU A 37 4.32 -23.21 11.70
CA LEU A 37 3.53 -22.22 12.46
C LEU A 37 3.80 -20.79 11.97
N GLY A 38 5.07 -20.43 11.76
CA GLY A 38 5.44 -19.11 11.25
C GLY A 38 4.87 -18.81 9.86
N ILE A 39 4.92 -19.80 8.95
CA ILE A 39 4.34 -19.69 7.60
C ILE A 39 2.82 -19.51 7.66
N SER A 40 2.14 -20.28 8.52
CA SER A 40 0.68 -20.19 8.70
C SER A 40 0.23 -18.82 9.22
N ILE A 41 1.02 -18.21 10.12
CA ILE A 41 0.74 -16.85 10.63
C ILE A 41 0.92 -15.79 9.53
N VAL A 42 1.99 -15.88 8.72
CA VAL A 42 2.26 -14.94 7.62
C VAL A 42 1.20 -15.05 6.51
N MET A 43 0.73 -16.25 6.20
CA MET A 43 -0.33 -16.45 5.20
C MET A 43 -1.72 -16.04 5.72
N GLY A 44 -1.95 -16.11 7.03
CA GLY A 44 -3.23 -15.74 7.65
C GLY A 44 -3.53 -14.23 7.70
N THR A 45 -2.53 -13.35 7.56
CA THR A 45 -2.72 -11.89 7.64
C THR A 45 -3.21 -11.25 6.35
N GLY A 46 -3.22 -11.98 5.22
CA GLY A 46 -3.59 -11.46 3.90
C GLY A 46 -5.09 -11.18 3.70
N CYS A 47 -5.98 -11.77 4.48
CA CYS A 47 -7.44 -11.58 4.39
C CYS A 47 -7.97 -10.57 5.42
N SER A 48 -7.18 -9.54 5.73
CA SER A 48 -7.69 -8.41 6.49
C SER A 48 -8.41 -7.48 5.52
N ASP A 49 -9.75 -7.56 5.48
CA ASP A 49 -10.60 -6.62 4.73
C ASP A 49 -10.50 -5.25 5.40
N VAL A 50 -9.44 -4.51 5.06
CA VAL A 50 -9.35 -3.09 5.40
C VAL A 50 -10.38 -2.42 4.50
N GLN A 51 -11.57 -2.22 5.05
CA GLN A 51 -12.60 -1.33 4.50
C GLN A 51 -12.02 0.08 4.45
N ARG A 52 -11.22 0.38 3.41
CA ARG A 52 -10.86 1.74 3.05
C ARG A 52 -12.13 2.38 2.52
N ALA A 53 -12.68 3.31 3.27
CA ALA A 53 -13.72 4.19 2.76
C ALA A 53 -13.14 4.93 1.55
N VAL A 54 -13.65 4.62 0.35
CA VAL A 54 -13.31 5.37 -0.86
C VAL A 54 -13.97 6.73 -0.72
N VAL A 55 -13.17 7.77 -0.51
CA VAL A 55 -13.67 9.14 -0.40
C VAL A 55 -13.88 9.66 -1.81
N ALA A 56 -15.12 9.55 -2.29
CA ALA A 56 -15.50 10.17 -3.56
C ALA A 56 -15.51 11.71 -3.41
N PRO A 57 -15.03 12.47 -4.42
CA PRO A 57 -15.17 13.91 -4.43
C PRO A 57 -16.63 14.33 -4.26
N PRO A 58 -16.90 15.51 -3.65
CA PRO A 58 -18.27 16.00 -3.50
C PRO A 58 -18.92 16.17 -4.87
N VAL A 59 -20.05 15.48 -5.06
CA VAL A 59 -20.83 15.53 -6.30
C VAL A 59 -21.64 16.83 -6.31
N ILE A 60 -21.53 17.58 -7.41
CA ILE A 60 -22.34 18.79 -7.63
C ILE A 60 -23.51 18.40 -8.52
N GLU A 61 -24.72 18.68 -8.03
CA GLU A 61 -25.95 18.31 -8.71
C GLU A 61 -26.02 18.87 -10.14
N GLY A 62 -26.27 17.98 -11.10
CA GLY A 62 -26.33 18.31 -12.53
C GLY A 62 -25.01 18.76 -13.15
N ALA A 63 -23.86 18.57 -12.48
CA ALA A 63 -22.55 18.74 -13.10
C ALA A 63 -22.19 17.52 -13.95
N SER A 64 -21.46 17.77 -15.04
CA SER A 64 -20.97 16.77 -15.98
C SER A 64 -19.47 16.97 -16.19
N TYR A 65 -18.76 15.91 -16.58
CA TYR A 65 -17.36 16.00 -16.95
C TYR A 65 -17.22 16.84 -18.22
N SER A 66 -16.35 17.84 -18.17
CA SER A 66 -16.02 18.71 -19.32
C SER A 66 -14.77 18.22 -20.06
N GLY A 67 -13.96 17.38 -19.40
CA GLY A 67 -12.64 16.96 -19.87
C GLY A 67 -11.54 17.97 -19.53
N ASN A 68 -10.32 17.46 -19.38
CA ASN A 68 -9.18 18.25 -18.88
C ASN A 68 -8.74 19.41 -19.77
N HIS A 69 -9.01 19.32 -21.08
CA HIS A 69 -8.58 20.35 -22.03
C HIS A 69 -9.26 21.69 -21.74
N THR A 70 -10.54 21.69 -21.39
CA THR A 70 -11.31 22.89 -21.02
C THR A 70 -10.70 23.64 -19.83
N CYS A 71 -10.02 22.93 -18.93
CA CYS A 71 -9.33 23.55 -17.80
C CYS A 71 -8.17 24.47 -18.26
N ALA A 72 -7.53 24.14 -19.39
CA ALA A 72 -6.40 24.91 -19.91
C ALA A 72 -6.82 26.28 -20.45
N ASP A 73 -8.08 26.46 -20.84
CA ASP A 73 -8.61 27.71 -21.39
C ASP A 73 -8.52 28.86 -20.38
N CYS A 74 -8.60 28.56 -19.07
CA CYS A 74 -8.46 29.55 -17.99
C CYS A 74 -7.25 29.29 -17.08
N HIS A 75 -6.82 28.04 -16.92
CA HIS A 75 -5.79 27.64 -15.95
C HIS A 75 -4.49 27.15 -16.60
N THR A 76 -3.97 27.90 -17.56
CA THR A 76 -2.75 27.57 -18.33
C THR A 76 -1.53 27.19 -17.48
N ASN A 77 -1.28 27.91 -16.37
CA ASN A 77 -0.16 27.61 -15.49
C ASN A 77 -0.38 26.32 -14.68
N ILE A 78 -1.59 26.10 -14.19
CA ILE A 78 -1.92 24.91 -13.38
C ILE A 78 -1.85 23.67 -14.26
N THR A 79 -2.42 23.72 -15.47
CA THR A 79 -2.40 22.57 -16.39
C THR A 79 -0.97 22.22 -16.81
N ARG A 80 -0.11 23.22 -17.08
CA ARG A 80 1.31 23.00 -17.34
C ARG A 80 2.03 22.33 -16.16
N MET A 81 1.80 22.82 -14.93
CA MET A 81 2.41 22.24 -13.74
C MET A 81 1.90 20.83 -13.44
N PHE A 82 0.60 20.59 -13.62
CA PHE A 82 -0.01 19.30 -13.38
C PHE A 82 0.59 18.22 -14.29
N ALA A 83 0.77 18.52 -15.59
CA ALA A 83 1.39 17.58 -16.52
C ALA A 83 2.81 17.16 -16.11
N ALA A 84 3.56 18.04 -15.43
CA ALA A 84 4.89 17.74 -14.92
C ALA A 84 4.88 17.03 -13.54
N SER A 85 3.74 17.04 -12.84
CA SER A 85 3.61 16.42 -11.51
C SER A 85 3.56 14.90 -11.58
N GLU A 86 3.85 14.24 -10.45
CA GLU A 86 3.76 12.77 -10.38
C GLU A 86 2.34 12.27 -10.68
N HIS A 87 1.30 12.99 -10.23
CA HIS A 87 -0.10 12.68 -10.57
C HIS A 87 -0.36 12.77 -12.08
N GLY A 88 0.18 13.79 -12.75
CA GLY A 88 0.01 13.99 -14.19
C GLY A 88 0.71 12.94 -15.05
N LYS A 89 1.83 12.36 -14.59
CA LYS A 89 2.55 11.31 -15.34
C LYS A 89 1.72 10.03 -15.54
N TYR A 90 0.81 9.74 -14.60
CA TYR A 90 -0.13 8.63 -14.69
C TYR A 90 -1.39 8.95 -15.50
N HIS A 91 -1.64 10.22 -15.81
CA HIS A 91 -2.69 10.58 -16.75
C HIS A 91 -2.26 10.22 -18.17
N LYS A 92 -3.10 9.45 -18.88
CA LYS A 92 -2.86 8.96 -20.23
C LYS A 92 -4.03 9.33 -21.12
N HIS A 93 -3.76 10.11 -22.16
CA HIS A 93 -4.77 10.65 -23.06
C HIS A 93 -5.37 9.61 -24.01
N ASP A 94 -4.70 8.47 -24.19
CA ASP A 94 -5.05 7.37 -25.09
C ASP A 94 -5.92 6.28 -24.43
N LEU A 95 -6.24 6.43 -23.15
CA LEU A 95 -7.13 5.51 -22.45
C LEU A 95 -8.59 5.91 -22.64
N LYS A 96 -9.50 4.92 -22.68
CA LYS A 96 -10.95 5.14 -22.77
C LYS A 96 -11.54 6.01 -21.64
N TRP A 97 -10.80 6.22 -20.55
CA TRP A 97 -11.17 7.04 -19.40
C TRP A 97 -10.39 8.36 -19.32
N ALA A 98 -9.70 8.77 -20.39
CA ALA A 98 -8.96 10.04 -20.44
C ALA A 98 -9.85 11.26 -20.10
N GLY A 99 -11.14 11.22 -20.42
CA GLY A 99 -12.09 12.30 -20.10
C GLY A 99 -12.45 12.44 -18.62
N VAL A 100 -12.21 11.42 -17.79
CA VAL A 100 -12.53 11.42 -16.35
C VAL A 100 -11.29 11.26 -15.46
N THR A 101 -10.12 11.00 -16.05
CA THR A 101 -8.84 10.99 -15.34
C THR A 101 -8.16 12.35 -15.47
N GLY A 102 -7.35 12.78 -14.49
CA GLY A 102 -6.57 14.02 -14.56
C GLY A 102 -7.12 15.11 -13.64
N CYS A 103 -7.59 16.23 -14.19
CA CYS A 103 -8.11 17.32 -13.36
C CYS A 103 -9.39 16.87 -12.66
N GLU A 104 -10.35 16.34 -13.42
CA GLU A 104 -11.67 15.99 -12.90
C GLU A 104 -11.68 14.71 -12.05
N SER A 105 -10.59 13.93 -12.01
CA SER A 105 -10.49 12.76 -11.11
C SER A 105 -10.42 13.13 -9.63
N CYS A 106 -9.90 14.31 -9.31
CA CYS A 106 -9.85 14.82 -7.94
C CYS A 106 -10.80 16.01 -7.73
N HIS A 107 -10.98 16.84 -8.75
CA HIS A 107 -11.83 18.02 -8.66
C HIS A 107 -13.33 17.71 -8.81
N GLY A 108 -13.68 16.52 -9.32
CA GLY A 108 -15.04 16.17 -9.72
C GLY A 108 -15.44 16.80 -11.06
N ALA A 109 -16.71 16.61 -11.44
CA ALA A 109 -17.29 17.12 -12.67
C ALA A 109 -17.29 18.68 -12.71
N GLY A 110 -16.62 19.26 -13.71
CA GLY A 110 -16.34 20.70 -13.76
C GLY A 110 -17.33 21.56 -14.55
N SER A 111 -18.34 20.99 -15.22
CA SER A 111 -19.18 21.78 -16.15
C SER A 111 -19.90 22.96 -15.51
N LYS A 112 -20.33 22.85 -14.24
CA LYS A 112 -20.95 23.97 -13.51
C LYS A 112 -19.95 25.06 -13.16
N HIS A 113 -18.70 24.73 -12.87
CA HIS A 113 -17.63 25.72 -12.67
C HIS A 113 -17.36 26.51 -13.95
N VAL A 114 -17.26 25.81 -15.08
CA VAL A 114 -17.06 26.41 -16.41
C VAL A 114 -18.25 27.31 -16.77
N ALA A 115 -19.48 26.80 -16.67
CA ALA A 115 -20.71 27.56 -16.97
C ALA A 115 -20.88 28.80 -16.07
N ALA A 116 -20.34 28.74 -14.86
CA ALA A 116 -20.34 29.84 -13.91
C ALA A 116 -19.32 30.94 -14.21
N GLY A 117 -18.48 30.79 -15.25
CA GLY A 117 -17.36 31.69 -15.57
C GLY A 117 -16.14 31.50 -14.66
N GLY A 118 -16.05 30.36 -13.98
CA GLY A 118 -15.03 30.10 -12.96
C GLY A 118 -15.34 30.74 -11.61
N GLY A 119 -14.29 30.93 -10.79
CA GLY A 119 -14.37 31.52 -9.46
C GLY A 119 -13.84 30.60 -8.36
N ARG A 120 -13.15 31.18 -7.36
CA ARG A 120 -12.48 30.41 -6.30
C ARG A 120 -13.50 29.59 -5.50
N GLY A 121 -13.41 28.27 -5.58
CA GLY A 121 -14.29 27.33 -4.87
C GLY A 121 -15.73 27.29 -5.38
N LYS A 122 -16.03 27.90 -6.53
CA LYS A 122 -17.39 27.94 -7.07
C LYS A 122 -17.65 26.69 -7.92
N PHE A 123 -18.47 25.77 -7.42
CA PHE A 123 -18.85 24.54 -8.13
C PHE A 123 -17.66 23.68 -8.61
N ILE A 124 -16.55 23.68 -7.87
CA ILE A 124 -15.39 22.82 -8.12
C ILE A 124 -14.73 22.50 -6.79
N HIS A 125 -14.38 21.24 -6.56
CA HIS A 125 -13.62 20.84 -5.39
C HIS A 125 -12.15 21.27 -5.54
N ASN A 126 -11.41 21.52 -4.45
CA ASN A 126 -9.96 21.82 -4.51
C ASN A 126 -9.19 20.87 -3.58
N PRO A 127 -8.54 19.82 -4.10
CA PRO A 127 -7.83 18.83 -3.29
C PRO A 127 -6.59 19.40 -2.58
N GLY A 128 -6.06 20.53 -3.04
CA GLY A 128 -4.98 21.24 -2.32
C GLY A 128 -5.45 21.95 -1.04
N LYS A 129 -6.76 22.07 -0.83
CA LYS A 129 -7.38 22.61 0.39
C LYS A 129 -8.10 21.56 1.22
N ASP A 130 -8.47 20.44 0.60
CA ASP A 130 -9.08 19.30 1.25
C ASP A 130 -8.45 18.00 0.67
N PRO A 131 -7.41 17.48 1.33
CA PRO A 131 -6.68 16.31 0.84
C PRO A 131 -7.44 15.00 1.05
N ALA A 132 -8.64 15.02 1.66
CA ALA A 132 -9.44 13.82 1.86
C ALA A 132 -9.78 13.11 0.54
N THR A 133 -9.83 13.86 -0.57
CA THR A 133 -10.14 13.39 -1.92
C THR A 133 -8.98 12.66 -2.62
N CYS A 134 -7.83 12.52 -1.95
CA CYS A 134 -6.62 11.89 -2.50
C CYS A 134 -6.49 10.39 -2.16
N PHE A 135 -7.48 9.78 -1.47
CA PHE A 135 -7.36 8.45 -0.87
C PHE A 135 -8.44 7.44 -1.34
#